data_AF-A0A966PWL6-F1
#
_entry.id   AF-A0A966PWL6-F1
#
_cell.length_a   1.000
_cell.length_b   1.000
_cell.length_c   1.000
_cell.angle_alpha   90.00
_cell.angle_beta   90.00
_cell.angle_gamma   90.00
#
_symmetry.space_group_name_H-M   'P 1'
#
loop_
_entity.id
_entity.type
_entity.pdbx_description
1 polymer ?
#
loop_
_entity_poly.entity_id
_entity_poly.type
_entity_poly.pdbx_seq_one_letter_code
_entity_poly.pdbx_strand_id
1 'polypeptide(L)'
;MRVRTDTRQFRKTMNNIIDYSYGFLDGVQDGKKIFLEKLGRQVIVALGQYIDVNAKANPQALHHIYEWYRTGSPSARLFDIDFVVNPSGVSLFSNFRQSRSMSSDATTPFFNKAKIMENGQTVTIKPKSGSVLAFESGGQTIYTKKPVTVRNPGGDDVRGSFEQVFDEFMLRYFRQSFIRASGLYDYIKRPTAFKKNIRSGAKIGRQKGVSTGFSWIANARIGVE
;
A
#
# COMPACT_ATOMS: atom_id res chain seq x y z
N MET A 1 52.68 46.29 16.09
CA MET A 1 51.43 46.33 15.29
C MET A 1 50.38 45.44 15.96
N ARG A 2 49.29 46.00 16.48
CA ARG A 2 48.15 45.23 17.04
C ARG A 2 47.05 45.19 15.97
N VAL A 3 46.83 44.03 15.36
CA VAL A 3 45.72 43.83 14.42
C VAL A 3 44.46 43.54 15.23
N ARG A 4 43.41 44.37 15.07
CA ARG A 4 42.06 44.12 15.60
C ARG A 4 41.18 43.64 14.45
N THR A 5 40.69 42.41 14.51
CA THR A 5 39.75 41.84 13.54
C THR A 5 38.31 41.95 14.03
N ASP A 6 37.42 42.55 13.22
CA ASP A 6 35.98 42.56 13.48
C ASP A 6 35.35 41.24 13.02
N THR A 7 34.94 40.42 14.00
CA THR A 7 34.37 39.09 13.75
C THR A 7 32.84 39.07 13.79
N ARG A 8 32.18 40.21 13.99
CA ARG A 8 30.71 40.26 14.15
C ARG A 8 29.98 39.72 12.93
N GLN A 9 30.40 40.12 11.74
CA GLN A 9 29.76 39.66 10.49
C GLN A 9 29.99 38.17 10.24
N PHE A 10 31.20 37.67 10.54
CA PHE A 10 31.50 36.24 10.45
C PHE A 10 30.62 35.43 11.42
N ARG A 11 30.57 35.82 12.70
CA ARG A 11 29.73 35.15 13.72
C ARG A 11 28.26 35.15 13.33
N LYS A 12 27.72 36.29 12.88
CA LYS A 12 26.34 36.38 12.39
C LYS A 12 26.08 35.41 11.23
N THR A 13 27.00 35.36 10.26
CA THR A 13 26.89 34.47 9.10
C THR A 13 26.91 32.99 9.53
N MET A 14 27.82 32.62 10.44
CA MET A 14 27.91 31.26 10.96
C MET A 14 26.66 30.85 11.75
N ASN A 15 26.15 31.73 12.62
CA ASN A 15 24.92 31.50 13.37
C ASN A 15 23.74 31.31 12.42
N ASN A 16 23.61 32.16 11.40
CA ASN A 16 22.55 32.02 10.40
C ASN A 16 22.62 30.68 9.64
N ILE A 17 23.83 30.17 9.35
CA ILE A 17 23.99 28.86 8.69
C ILE A 17 23.55 27.72 9.63
N ILE A 18 23.88 27.80 10.92
CA ILE A 18 23.43 26.84 11.93
C ILE A 18 21.90 26.88 12.04
N ASP A 19 21.33 28.07 12.18
CA ASP A 19 19.89 28.29 12.25
C ASP A 19 19.15 27.81 11.00
N TYR A 20 19.74 28.05 9.82
CA TYR A 20 19.25 27.53 8.55
C TYR A 20 19.21 26.00 8.54
N SER A 21 20.23 25.35 9.11
CA SER A 21 20.32 23.89 9.20
C SER A 21 19.24 23.31 10.10
N TYR A 22 19.05 23.87 11.30
CA TYR A 22 17.95 23.46 12.17
C TYR A 22 16.59 23.73 11.55
N GLY A 23 16.39 24.93 10.99
CA GLY A 23 15.15 25.28 10.31
C GLY A 23 14.85 24.33 9.15
N PHE A 24 15.85 23.90 8.38
CA PHE A 24 15.64 22.91 7.31
C PHE A 24 15.09 21.59 7.85
N LEU A 25 15.65 21.07 8.96
CA LEU A 25 15.15 19.85 9.58
C LEU A 25 13.71 20.01 10.08
N ASP A 26 13.38 21.15 10.69
CA ASP A 26 12.03 21.45 11.15
C ASP A 26 11.04 21.51 9.99
N GLY A 27 11.41 22.20 8.91
CA GLY A 27 10.59 22.24 7.69
C GLY A 27 10.37 20.86 7.08
N VAL A 28 11.37 19.97 7.14
CA VAL A 28 11.21 18.57 6.70
C VAL A 28 10.19 17.83 7.57
N GLN A 29 10.18 18.06 8.88
CA GLN A 29 9.17 17.49 9.76
C GLN A 29 7.78 18.05 9.47
N ASP A 30 7.66 19.36 9.25
CA ASP A 30 6.39 20.02 8.91
C ASP A 30 5.81 19.48 7.59
N GLY A 31 6.66 19.24 6.59
CA GLY A 31 6.27 18.69 5.29
C GLY A 31 6.07 17.16 5.29
N LYS A 32 6.44 16.46 6.37
CA LYS A 32 6.43 14.98 6.46
C LYS A 32 5.04 14.42 6.16
N LYS A 33 3.98 15.02 6.68
CA LYS A 33 2.61 14.52 6.47
C LYS A 33 2.24 14.50 4.98
N ILE A 34 2.49 15.58 4.25
CA ILE A 34 2.20 15.70 2.81
C ILE A 34 3.00 14.64 2.03
N PHE A 35 4.25 14.45 2.40
CA PHE A 35 5.10 13.42 1.80
C PHE A 35 4.55 12.01 2.03
N LEU A 36 4.17 11.67 3.26
CA LEU A 36 3.60 10.36 3.61
C LEU A 36 2.26 10.11 2.91
N GLU A 37 1.43 11.14 2.72
CA GLU A 37 0.20 11.04 1.94
C GLU A 37 0.47 10.70 0.47
N LYS A 38 1.48 11.32 -0.14
CA LYS A 38 1.90 10.98 -1.51
C LYS A 38 2.46 9.57 -1.59
N LEU A 39 3.28 9.18 -0.62
CA LEU A 39 3.85 7.83 -0.53
C LEU A 39 2.75 6.78 -0.45
N GLY A 40 1.80 6.92 0.48
CA GLY A 40 0.70 5.97 0.66
C GLY A 40 -0.10 5.73 -0.62
N ARG A 41 -0.44 6.81 -1.34
CA ARG A 41 -1.17 6.71 -2.63
C ARG A 41 -0.40 5.88 -3.67
N GLN A 42 0.91 6.09 -3.80
CA GLN A 42 1.72 5.37 -4.78
C GLN A 42 1.95 3.91 -4.37
N VAL A 43 2.12 3.65 -3.07
CA VAL A 43 2.26 2.29 -2.54
C VAL A 43 1.01 1.47 -2.79
N ILE A 44 -0.19 2.05 -2.61
CA ILE A 44 -1.46 1.36 -2.90
C ILE A 44 -1.56 0.95 -4.36
N VAL A 45 -1.20 1.83 -5.29
CA VAL A 45 -1.21 1.53 -6.72
C VAL A 45 -0.27 0.36 -7.02
N ALA A 46 0.98 0.43 -6.54
CA ALA A 46 1.97 -0.61 -6.76
C ALA A 46 1.58 -1.96 -6.12
N LEU A 47 1.05 -1.93 -4.90
CA LEU A 47 0.57 -3.14 -4.21
C LEU A 47 -0.60 -3.77 -4.97
N GLY A 48 -1.56 -2.96 -5.41
CA GLY A 48 -2.65 -3.44 -6.23
C GLY A 48 -2.16 -4.11 -7.52
N GLN A 49 -1.20 -3.52 -8.22
CA GLN A 49 -0.61 -4.10 -9.43
C GLN A 49 0.16 -5.39 -9.13
N TYR A 50 0.91 -5.41 -8.03
CA TYR A 50 1.64 -6.59 -7.58
C TYR A 50 0.70 -7.77 -7.31
N ILE A 51 -0.41 -7.54 -6.59
CA ILE A 51 -1.44 -8.56 -6.33
C ILE A 51 -2.05 -9.07 -7.64
N ASP A 52 -2.38 -8.17 -8.59
CA ASP A 52 -2.94 -8.57 -9.89
C ASP A 52 -1.99 -9.46 -10.70
N VAL A 53 -0.69 -9.16 -10.70
CA VAL A 53 0.32 -9.98 -11.37
C VAL A 53 0.45 -11.35 -10.69
N ASN A 54 0.52 -11.39 -9.37
CA ASN A 54 0.57 -12.64 -8.61
C ASN A 54 -0.68 -13.49 -8.83
N ALA A 55 -1.87 -12.88 -8.92
CA ALA A 55 -3.11 -13.59 -9.18
C ALA A 55 -3.16 -14.21 -10.58
N LYS A 56 -2.55 -13.57 -11.58
CA LYS A 56 -2.40 -14.17 -12.92
C LYS A 56 -1.43 -15.34 -12.91
N ALA A 57 -0.34 -15.22 -12.14
CA ALA A 57 0.69 -16.26 -12.04
C ALA A 57 0.21 -17.48 -11.21
N ASN A 58 -0.59 -17.25 -10.17
CA ASN A 58 -1.18 -18.29 -9.33
C ASN A 58 -2.69 -18.08 -9.13
N PRO A 59 -3.51 -18.41 -10.15
CA PRO A 59 -4.96 -18.26 -10.03
C PRO A 59 -5.58 -19.20 -8.99
N GLN A 60 -4.97 -20.37 -8.73
CA GLN A 60 -5.47 -21.34 -7.76
C GLN A 60 -5.52 -20.77 -6.35
N ALA A 61 -4.49 -20.02 -5.95
CA ALA A 61 -4.45 -19.37 -4.64
C ALA A 61 -5.32 -18.11 -4.58
N LEU A 62 -5.36 -17.30 -5.65
CA LEU A 62 -5.83 -15.91 -5.57
C LEU A 62 -7.15 -15.62 -6.31
N HIS A 63 -7.84 -16.62 -6.86
CA HIS A 63 -9.10 -16.39 -7.57
C HIS A 63 -10.26 -15.82 -6.71
N HIS A 64 -10.18 -15.95 -5.39
CA HIS A 64 -11.26 -15.65 -4.46
C HIS A 64 -11.39 -14.15 -4.21
N ILE A 65 -10.28 -13.42 -4.35
CA ILE A 65 -10.21 -11.97 -4.25
C ILE A 65 -10.56 -11.24 -5.56
N TYR A 66 -11.10 -11.95 -6.55
CA TYR A 66 -11.66 -11.37 -7.77
C TYR A 66 -13.09 -11.89 -8.02
N GLU A 67 -13.84 -11.14 -8.84
CA GLU A 67 -15.08 -11.62 -9.46
C GLU A 67 -14.81 -12.89 -10.26
N TRP A 68 -15.84 -13.73 -10.41
CA TRP A 68 -15.73 -15.02 -11.09
C TRP A 68 -15.18 -14.85 -12.51
N TYR A 69 -14.28 -15.76 -12.89
CA TYR A 69 -13.63 -15.81 -14.22
C TYR A 69 -12.76 -14.60 -14.58
N ARG A 70 -12.44 -13.73 -13.62
CA ARG A 70 -11.70 -12.48 -13.85
C ARG A 70 -10.49 -12.31 -12.93
N THR A 71 -9.85 -13.42 -12.58
CA THR A 71 -8.65 -13.44 -11.72
C THR A 71 -7.54 -12.55 -12.26
N GLY A 72 -7.01 -11.67 -11.41
CA GLY A 72 -5.94 -10.73 -11.80
C GLY A 72 -6.40 -9.53 -12.65
N SER A 73 -7.71 -9.34 -12.86
CA SER A 73 -8.24 -8.16 -13.53
C SER A 73 -8.45 -7.02 -12.52
N PRO A 74 -7.83 -5.83 -12.68
CA PRO A 74 -7.95 -4.72 -11.73
C PRO A 74 -9.41 -4.30 -11.45
N SER A 75 -10.24 -4.27 -12.50
CA SER A 75 -11.66 -3.90 -12.41
C SER A 75 -12.56 -4.98 -11.78
N ALA A 76 -12.00 -6.13 -11.42
CA ALA A 76 -12.73 -7.26 -10.85
C ALA A 76 -12.33 -7.55 -9.40
N ARG A 77 -11.47 -6.71 -8.80
CA ARG A 77 -11.00 -6.91 -7.43
C ARG A 77 -12.16 -6.89 -6.43
N LEU A 78 -12.15 -7.88 -5.55
CA LEU A 78 -13.01 -7.98 -4.36
C LEU A 78 -12.27 -7.50 -3.12
N PHE A 79 -11.34 -6.57 -3.27
CA PHE A 79 -10.64 -5.91 -2.17
C PHE A 79 -10.40 -4.44 -2.51
N ASP A 80 -10.33 -3.64 -1.45
CA ASP A 80 -9.84 -2.27 -1.45
C ASP A 80 -8.59 -2.19 -0.61
N ILE A 81 -7.69 -1.29 -0.98
CA ILE A 81 -6.52 -0.97 -0.18
C ILE A 81 -6.57 0.51 0.11
N ASP A 82 -6.48 0.84 1.39
CA ASP A 82 -6.46 2.19 1.90
C ASP A 82 -5.29 2.39 2.86
N PHE A 83 -5.07 3.64 3.25
CA PHE A 83 -4.00 3.99 4.17
C PHE A 83 -4.39 5.12 5.12
N VAL A 84 -3.72 5.16 6.26
CA VAL A 84 -3.78 6.26 7.22
C VAL A 84 -2.37 6.78 7.46
N VAL A 85 -2.23 8.10 7.50
CA VAL A 85 -1.00 8.76 7.93
C VAL A 85 -1.08 9.08 9.40
N ASN A 86 -0.10 8.61 10.15
CA ASN A 86 0.05 8.80 11.57
C ASN A 86 1.45 9.36 11.89
N PRO A 87 1.70 9.91 13.10
CA PRO A 87 2.99 10.51 13.43
C PRO A 87 4.19 9.55 13.21
N SER A 88 3.95 8.25 13.39
CA SER A 88 4.92 7.16 13.20
C SER A 88 5.16 6.80 11.72
N GLY A 89 4.21 7.06 10.81
CA GLY A 89 4.40 6.72 9.40
C GLY A 89 3.10 6.60 8.59
N VAL A 90 3.06 5.57 7.74
CA VAL A 90 1.89 5.18 6.94
C VAL A 90 1.50 3.76 7.35
N SER A 91 0.24 3.58 7.71
CA SER A 91 -0.35 2.26 7.91
C SER A 91 -1.25 1.94 6.72
N LEU A 92 -1.01 0.83 6.04
CA LEU A 92 -1.88 0.32 4.97
C LEU A 92 -2.81 -0.76 5.54
N PHE A 93 -4.01 -0.85 4.98
CA PHE A 93 -4.97 -1.89 5.31
C PHE A 93 -5.80 -2.24 4.07
N SER A 94 -6.43 -3.41 4.11
CA SER A 94 -7.30 -3.89 3.05
C SER A 94 -8.67 -4.29 3.60
N ASN A 95 -9.70 -4.09 2.79
CA ASN A 95 -11.06 -4.55 3.09
C ASN A 95 -11.61 -5.36 1.93
N PHE A 96 -12.23 -6.51 2.22
CA PHE A 96 -12.90 -7.29 1.19
C PHE A 96 -14.24 -6.70 0.80
N ARG A 97 -14.58 -6.83 -0.48
CA ARG A 97 -15.84 -6.41 -1.10
C ARG A 97 -16.74 -7.62 -1.36
N GLN A 98 -18.04 -7.34 -1.41
CA GLN A 98 -19.05 -8.31 -1.82
C GLN A 98 -18.95 -8.60 -3.32
N SER A 99 -18.88 -9.89 -3.67
CA SER A 99 -19.00 -10.36 -5.06
C SER A 99 -20.35 -9.98 -5.64
N ARG A 100 -20.36 -9.45 -6.87
CA ARG A 100 -21.58 -9.10 -7.60
C ARG A 100 -21.87 -10.07 -8.75
N SER A 101 -20.85 -10.78 -9.22
CA SER A 101 -21.01 -11.81 -10.24
C SER A 101 -21.39 -13.17 -9.64
N MET A 102 -21.82 -14.08 -10.52
CA MET A 102 -22.20 -15.46 -10.18
C MET A 102 -21.24 -16.42 -10.87
N SER A 103 -21.06 -17.61 -10.28
CA SER A 103 -20.49 -18.75 -11.03
C SER A 103 -21.50 -19.23 -12.08
N SER A 104 -21.01 -20.02 -13.04
CA SER A 104 -21.79 -20.60 -14.15
C SER A 104 -23.10 -21.24 -13.71
N ASP A 105 -23.07 -21.94 -12.59
CA ASP A 105 -24.18 -22.77 -12.12
C ASP A 105 -24.94 -22.15 -10.95
N ALA A 106 -24.67 -20.88 -10.62
CA ALA A 106 -25.29 -20.17 -9.51
C ALA A 106 -26.33 -19.16 -10.00
N THR A 107 -27.47 -19.10 -9.30
CA THR A 107 -28.53 -18.10 -9.52
C THR A 107 -28.42 -16.90 -8.58
N THR A 108 -27.47 -16.93 -7.64
CA THR A 108 -27.20 -15.86 -6.68
C THR A 108 -25.70 -15.73 -6.41
N PRO A 109 -25.17 -14.52 -6.18
CA PRO A 109 -23.76 -14.34 -5.83
C PRO A 109 -23.38 -15.06 -4.54
N PHE A 110 -22.12 -15.48 -4.44
CA PHE A 110 -21.58 -15.99 -3.19
C PHE A 110 -21.30 -14.80 -2.24
N PHE A 111 -22.17 -14.63 -1.24
CA PHE A 111 -22.01 -13.61 -0.21
C PHE A 111 -20.71 -13.78 0.57
N ASN A 112 -20.00 -12.67 0.76
CA ASN A 112 -18.70 -12.57 1.41
C ASN A 112 -17.64 -13.53 0.86
N LYS A 113 -17.72 -13.87 -0.44
CA LYS A 113 -16.81 -14.82 -1.14
C LYS A 113 -15.34 -14.69 -0.69
N ALA A 114 -14.73 -13.53 -0.94
CA ALA A 114 -13.32 -13.29 -0.62
C ALA A 114 -13.00 -13.52 0.86
N LYS A 115 -13.82 -12.95 1.76
CA LYS A 115 -13.63 -13.10 3.21
C LYS A 115 -13.80 -14.55 3.69
N ILE A 116 -14.81 -15.25 3.19
CA ILE A 116 -15.09 -16.64 3.57
C ILE A 116 -13.95 -17.54 3.11
N MET A 117 -13.51 -17.40 1.85
CA MET A 117 -12.46 -18.22 1.27
C MET A 117 -11.08 -17.91 1.87
N GLU A 118 -10.73 -16.63 2.04
CA GLU A 118 -9.45 -16.21 2.63
C GLU A 118 -9.28 -16.76 4.05
N ASN A 119 -10.34 -16.71 4.85
CA ASN A 119 -10.32 -17.21 6.22
C ASN A 119 -10.49 -18.74 6.33
N GLY A 120 -10.74 -19.44 5.22
CA GLY A 120 -11.07 -20.86 5.23
C GLY A 120 -12.35 -21.16 6.04
N GLN A 121 -13.34 -20.27 6.00
CA GLN A 121 -14.59 -20.46 6.74
C GLN A 121 -15.40 -21.59 6.12
N THR A 122 -15.75 -22.57 6.95
CA THR A 122 -16.61 -23.68 6.55
C THR A 122 -18.01 -23.19 6.21
N VAL A 123 -18.54 -23.62 5.07
CA VAL A 123 -19.90 -23.30 4.62
C VAL A 123 -20.77 -24.54 4.68
N THR A 124 -21.99 -24.40 5.20
CA THR A 124 -23.00 -25.46 5.17
C THR A 124 -24.12 -25.08 4.23
N ILE A 125 -24.30 -25.88 3.19
CA ILE A 125 -25.34 -25.72 2.17
C ILE A 125 -26.50 -26.64 2.55
N LYS A 126 -27.70 -26.08 2.67
CA LYS A 126 -28.91 -26.82 3.04
C LYS A 126 -29.91 -26.81 1.89
N PRO A 127 -30.60 -27.92 1.60
CA PRO A 127 -31.72 -27.88 0.67
C PRO A 127 -32.84 -26.99 1.21
N LYS A 128 -33.55 -26.31 0.31
CA LYS A 128 -34.78 -25.60 0.66
C LYS A 128 -35.85 -26.63 1.08
N SER A 129 -36.83 -26.21 1.88
CA SER A 129 -37.90 -27.12 2.34
C SER A 129 -38.56 -27.85 1.16
N GLY A 130 -38.70 -29.17 1.27
CA GLY A 130 -39.28 -30.03 0.23
C GLY A 130 -38.41 -30.26 -1.01
N SER A 131 -37.17 -29.76 -1.05
CA SER A 131 -36.25 -29.90 -2.19
C SER A 131 -35.04 -30.79 -1.89
N VAL A 132 -34.22 -31.05 -2.91
CA VAL A 132 -32.90 -31.70 -2.80
C VAL A 132 -31.82 -30.76 -3.28
N LEU A 133 -30.60 -30.91 -2.77
CA LEU A 133 -29.41 -30.35 -3.40
C LEU A 133 -29.06 -31.21 -4.61
N ALA A 134 -28.65 -30.57 -5.71
CA ALA A 134 -28.14 -31.20 -6.91
C ALA A 134 -26.82 -30.53 -7.29
N PHE A 135 -25.76 -31.31 -7.45
CA PHE A 135 -24.43 -30.80 -7.85
C PHE A 135 -23.58 -31.91 -8.48
N GLU A 136 -22.63 -31.52 -9.31
CA GLU A 136 -21.67 -32.44 -9.93
C GLU A 136 -20.53 -32.77 -8.95
N SER A 137 -20.19 -34.05 -8.82
CA SER A 137 -19.03 -34.52 -8.06
C SER A 137 -18.51 -35.82 -8.65
N GLY A 138 -17.20 -35.90 -8.93
CA GLY A 138 -16.59 -37.11 -9.50
C GLY A 138 -17.15 -37.52 -10.86
N GLY A 139 -17.66 -36.57 -11.65
CA GLY A 139 -18.26 -36.83 -12.97
C GLY A 139 -19.70 -37.36 -12.92
N GLN A 140 -20.37 -37.28 -11.76
CA GLN A 140 -21.76 -37.68 -11.60
C GLN A 140 -22.58 -36.57 -10.92
N THR A 141 -23.85 -36.47 -11.31
CA THR A 141 -24.81 -35.62 -10.61
C THR A 141 -25.24 -36.28 -9.29
N ILE A 142 -24.97 -35.62 -8.17
CA ILE A 142 -25.35 -36.07 -6.83
C ILE A 142 -26.63 -35.35 -6.39
N TYR A 143 -27.61 -36.11 -5.89
CA TYR A 143 -28.83 -35.58 -5.28
C TYR A 143 -28.88 -35.92 -3.79
N THR A 144 -29.11 -34.93 -2.92
CA THR A 144 -29.20 -35.19 -1.46
C THR A 144 -30.24 -34.32 -0.76
N LYS A 145 -30.97 -34.94 0.17
CA LYS A 145 -31.86 -34.24 1.13
C LYS A 145 -31.11 -33.75 2.36
N LYS A 146 -29.85 -34.16 2.55
CA LYS A 146 -29.03 -33.79 3.70
C LYS A 146 -28.20 -32.53 3.39
N PRO A 147 -27.91 -31.70 4.41
CA PRO A 147 -26.94 -30.63 4.26
C PRO A 147 -25.57 -31.13 3.80
N VAL A 148 -24.87 -30.32 3.01
CA VAL A 148 -23.49 -30.55 2.59
C VAL A 148 -22.60 -29.50 3.25
N THR A 149 -21.50 -29.95 3.85
CA THR A 149 -20.52 -29.07 4.49
C THR A 149 -19.26 -28.99 3.64
N VAL A 150 -18.89 -27.78 3.24
CA VAL A 150 -17.68 -27.47 2.47
C VAL A 150 -16.69 -26.80 3.41
N ARG A 151 -15.64 -27.52 3.80
CA ARG A 151 -14.66 -27.02 4.78
C ARG A 151 -13.79 -25.91 4.22
N ASN A 152 -13.29 -26.09 2.99
CA ASN A 152 -12.41 -25.15 2.29
C ASN A 152 -13.05 -24.73 0.96
N PRO A 153 -14.01 -23.78 0.96
CA PRO A 153 -14.76 -23.43 -0.25
C PRO A 153 -13.89 -22.81 -1.36
N GLY A 154 -12.67 -22.35 -1.06
CA GLY A 154 -11.71 -21.87 -2.05
C GLY A 154 -10.70 -22.93 -2.52
N GLY A 155 -10.59 -24.08 -1.85
CA GLY A 155 -9.46 -25.00 -2.02
C GLY A 155 -8.33 -24.75 -1.01
N ASP A 156 -7.34 -25.63 -1.03
CA ASP A 156 -6.32 -25.68 0.02
C ASP A 156 -5.29 -24.54 -0.09
N ASP A 157 -5.01 -24.07 -1.29
CA ASP A 157 -4.04 -22.99 -1.55
C ASP A 157 -4.59 -21.58 -1.31
N VAL A 158 -5.89 -21.45 -1.00
CA VAL A 158 -6.57 -20.14 -0.96
C VAL A 158 -6.48 -19.48 0.40
N ARG A 159 -6.53 -20.27 1.47
CA ARG A 159 -6.60 -19.73 2.83
C ARG A 159 -5.32 -18.95 3.16
N GLY A 160 -5.46 -17.69 3.55
CA GLY A 160 -4.34 -16.81 3.91
C GLY A 160 -3.46 -16.37 2.74
N SER A 161 -3.81 -16.72 1.51
CA SER A 161 -2.97 -16.44 0.34
C SER A 161 -2.93 -14.95 0.00
N PHE A 162 -4.02 -14.20 0.23
CA PHE A 162 -4.02 -12.76 0.02
C PHE A 162 -3.14 -12.07 1.05
N GLU A 163 -3.26 -12.45 2.33
CA GLU A 163 -2.39 -11.95 3.41
C GLU A 163 -0.92 -12.21 3.10
N GLN A 164 -0.57 -13.42 2.67
CA GLN A 164 0.80 -13.78 2.30
C GLN A 164 1.37 -12.90 1.19
N VAL A 165 0.61 -12.63 0.13
CA VAL A 165 1.05 -11.76 -0.99
C VAL A 165 1.17 -10.30 -0.53
N PHE A 166 0.26 -9.85 0.32
CA PHE A 166 0.31 -8.51 0.92
C PHE A 166 1.59 -8.34 1.76
N ASP A 167 1.88 -9.32 2.62
CA ASP A 167 3.07 -9.33 3.47
C ASP A 167 4.35 -9.44 2.67
N GLU A 168 4.38 -10.28 1.64
CA GLU A 168 5.53 -10.38 0.75
C GLU A 168 5.85 -9.03 0.10
N PHE A 169 4.82 -8.33 -0.39
CA PHE A 169 5.00 -7.00 -0.94
C PHE A 169 5.59 -6.05 0.12
N MET A 170 5.01 -6.00 1.31
CA MET A 170 5.42 -5.04 2.35
C MET A 170 6.82 -5.34 2.91
N LEU A 171 7.13 -6.61 3.16
CA LEU A 171 8.36 -7.04 3.82
C LEU A 171 9.53 -7.18 2.86
N ARG A 172 9.28 -7.53 1.60
CA ARG A 172 10.33 -7.77 0.59
C ARG A 172 10.32 -6.72 -0.50
N TYR A 173 9.26 -6.69 -1.33
CA TYR A 173 9.24 -5.88 -2.55
C TYR A 173 9.36 -4.38 -2.26
N PHE A 174 8.64 -3.89 -1.24
CA PHE A 174 8.63 -2.48 -0.87
C PHE A 174 10.05 -1.99 -0.49
N ARG A 175 10.73 -2.76 0.38
CA ARG A 175 12.05 -2.42 0.90
C ARG A 175 13.16 -2.57 -0.14
N GLN A 176 13.09 -3.61 -0.97
CA GLN A 176 14.16 -3.96 -1.90
C GLN A 176 14.04 -3.19 -3.22
N SER A 177 12.81 -3.13 -3.77
CA SER A 177 12.58 -2.70 -5.15
C SER A 177 11.85 -1.36 -5.21
N PHE A 178 10.70 -1.21 -4.54
CA PHE A 178 9.86 -0.03 -4.68
C PHE A 178 10.58 1.27 -4.27
N ILE A 179 11.26 1.31 -3.12
CA ILE A 179 11.94 2.52 -2.64
C ILE A 179 13.04 2.99 -3.61
N ARG A 180 13.69 2.05 -4.31
CA ARG A 180 14.73 2.36 -5.30
C ARG A 180 14.13 2.73 -6.65
N ALA A 181 13.24 1.89 -7.18
CA ALA A 181 12.57 2.10 -8.46
C ALA A 181 11.77 3.40 -8.48
N SER A 182 11.22 3.80 -7.33
CA SER A 182 10.44 5.05 -7.23
C SER A 182 11.28 6.34 -7.29
N GLY A 183 12.61 6.23 -7.32
CA GLY A 183 13.53 7.37 -7.21
C GLY A 183 13.59 7.99 -5.81
N LEU A 184 12.79 7.47 -4.86
CA LEU A 184 12.67 8.03 -3.51
C LEU A 184 13.98 7.95 -2.73
N TYR A 185 14.70 6.82 -2.84
CA TYR A 185 16.00 6.66 -2.20
C TYR A 185 16.99 7.74 -2.63
N ASP A 186 17.12 7.98 -3.94
CA ASP A 186 18.06 8.95 -4.48
C ASP A 186 17.66 10.39 -4.13
N TYR A 187 16.36 10.66 -4.12
CA TYR A 187 15.80 11.95 -3.71
C TYR A 187 16.18 12.29 -2.25
N ILE A 188 15.89 11.38 -1.31
CA ILE A 188 16.16 11.58 0.12
C ILE A 188 17.66 11.67 0.38
N LYS A 189 18.47 10.83 -0.27
CA LYS A 189 19.92 10.78 -0.10
C LYS A 189 20.62 12.08 -0.52
N ARG A 190 19.99 12.91 -1.38
CA ARG A 190 20.59 14.12 -1.94
C ARG A 190 19.68 15.34 -1.71
N PRO A 191 19.78 16.03 -0.55
CA PRO A 191 19.02 17.25 -0.29
C PRO A 191 19.59 18.45 -1.08
N THR A 192 19.48 18.41 -2.40
CA THR A 192 20.02 19.44 -3.31
C THR A 192 19.43 20.82 -3.01
N ALA A 193 18.19 20.89 -2.53
CA ALA A 193 17.52 22.11 -2.11
C ALA A 193 18.24 22.81 -0.95
N PHE A 194 18.78 22.05 0.01
CA PHE A 194 19.58 22.59 1.11
C PHE A 194 20.84 23.29 0.57
N LYS A 195 21.63 22.57 -0.24
CA LYS A 195 22.87 23.10 -0.84
C LYS A 195 22.59 24.34 -1.72
N LYS A 196 21.52 24.30 -2.53
CA LYS A 196 21.16 25.39 -3.44
C LYS A 196 20.79 26.69 -2.69
N ASN A 197 20.19 26.58 -1.51
CA ASN A 197 19.69 27.73 -0.76
C ASN A 197 20.62 28.19 0.37
N ILE A 198 21.79 27.56 0.58
CA ILE A 198 22.69 27.88 1.69
C ILE A 198 23.15 29.35 1.69
N ARG A 199 23.35 29.97 0.52
CA ARG A 199 23.72 31.39 0.41
C ARG A 199 22.62 32.30 0.95
N SER A 200 21.36 31.97 0.70
CA SER A 200 20.20 32.68 1.25
C SER A 200 19.99 32.35 2.73
N GLY A 201 20.25 31.09 3.11
CA GLY A 201 20.26 30.64 4.50
C GLY A 201 21.28 31.42 5.35
N ALA A 202 22.48 31.66 4.85
CA ALA A 202 23.50 32.46 5.53
C ALA A 202 23.09 33.93 5.77
N LYS A 203 22.12 34.46 5.01
CA LYS A 203 21.58 35.81 5.17
C LYS A 203 20.35 35.85 6.09
N ILE A 204 19.42 34.91 5.91
CA ILE A 204 18.09 34.91 6.54
C ILE A 204 18.03 34.03 7.79
N GLY A 205 18.81 32.94 7.84
CA GLY A 205 18.80 31.98 8.92
C GLY A 205 17.60 31.03 8.89
N ARG A 206 17.03 30.80 10.08
CA ARG A 206 16.04 29.74 10.37
C ARG A 206 14.82 29.72 9.45
N GLN A 207 14.19 30.86 9.23
CA GLN A 207 12.96 30.96 8.42
C GLN A 207 13.17 30.46 6.98
N LYS A 208 14.35 30.74 6.40
CA LYS A 208 14.71 30.21 5.08
C LYS A 208 14.95 28.70 5.11
N GLY A 209 15.46 28.19 6.23
CA GLY A 209 15.59 26.76 6.50
C GLY A 209 14.24 26.07 6.41
N VAL A 210 13.27 26.51 7.24
CA VAL A 210 11.92 25.93 7.33
C VAL A 210 11.25 25.88 5.98
N SER A 211 11.16 27.01 5.28
CA SER A 211 10.54 27.07 3.95
C SER A 211 11.23 26.17 2.92
N THR A 212 12.57 26.03 2.97
CA THR A 212 13.33 25.16 2.06
C THR A 212 13.12 23.68 2.37
N GLY A 213 13.16 23.29 3.66
CA GLY A 213 12.97 21.92 4.11
C GLY A 213 11.57 21.41 3.79
N PHE A 214 10.56 22.21 4.11
CA PHE A 214 9.16 21.94 3.79
C PHE A 214 8.96 21.74 2.29
N SER A 215 9.42 22.71 1.49
CA SER A 215 9.26 22.65 0.03
C SER A 215 10.03 21.49 -0.59
N TRP A 216 11.16 21.09 -0.02
CA TRP A 216 11.90 19.93 -0.50
C TRP A 216 11.05 18.67 -0.26
N ILE A 217 10.79 18.29 0.99
CA ILE A 217 10.12 17.01 1.26
C ILE A 217 8.70 16.94 0.67
N ALA A 218 7.94 18.04 0.70
CA ALA A 218 6.58 18.08 0.17
C ALA A 218 6.54 17.93 -1.36
N ASN A 219 7.63 18.26 -2.06
CA ASN A 219 7.73 18.13 -3.52
C ASN A 219 8.51 16.88 -3.97
N ALA A 220 8.79 15.94 -3.05
CA ALA A 220 9.29 14.63 -3.43
C ALA A 220 8.36 13.99 -4.47
N ARG A 221 8.93 13.64 -5.62
CA ARG A 221 8.23 12.86 -6.65
C ARG A 221 8.43 11.38 -6.32
N ILE A 222 7.31 10.67 -6.25
CA ILE A 222 7.27 9.23 -6.01
C ILE A 222 6.50 8.70 -7.22
N GLY A 223 7.20 8.03 -8.13
CA GLY A 223 6.59 7.48 -9.33
C GLY A 223 7.06 6.05 -9.50
N VAL A 224 6.14 5.14 -9.72
CA VAL A 224 6.46 3.79 -10.19
C VAL A 224 6.15 3.85 -11.67
N GLU A 225 7.19 3.84 -12.51
CA GLU A 225 7.00 3.60 -13.95
C GLU A 225 6.50 2.17 -14.17
#